data_AF-A0A5K0ZG64-F1
#
_entry.id   AF-A0A5K0ZG64-F1
#
_cell.length_a   1.000
_cell.length_b   1.000
_cell.length_c   1.000
_cell.angle_alpha   90.00
_cell.angle_beta   90.00
_cell.angle_gamma   90.00
#
_symmetry.space_group_name_H-M   'P 1'
#
loop_
_entity.id
_entity.type
_entity.pdbx_description
1 polymer ?
#
loop_
_entity_poly.entity_id
_entity_poly.type
_entity_poly.pdbx_seq_one_letter_code
_entity_poly.pdbx_strand_id
1 'polypeptide(L)' 'VFRVAKSISHHAKFRSTMISGGGRLRPQEDSLGEPIDMVVGTPGRILQHIENDNMVYGDIRYL' A
#
# COMPACT_ATOMS: atom_id res chain seq x y z
N VAL A 1 -7.64 6.40 9.11
CA VAL A 1 -6.23 6.66 8.73
C VAL A 1 -6.07 6.94 7.23
N PHE A 2 -6.40 6.01 6.33
CA PHE A 2 -6.15 6.21 4.88
C PHE A 2 -6.74 7.49 4.26
N ARG A 3 -7.94 7.93 4.66
CA ARG A 3 -8.52 9.19 4.12
C ARG A 3 -7.61 10.41 4.37
N VAL A 4 -6.91 10.42 5.51
CA VAL A 4 -5.95 11.47 5.85
C VAL A 4 -4.72 11.36 4.95
N ALA A 5 -4.15 10.15 4.84
CA ALA A 5 -3.03 9.88 3.93
C ALA A 5 -3.35 10.31 2.49
N LYS A 6 -4.53 9.97 1.97
CA LYS A 6 -4.97 10.35 0.62
C LYS A 6 -5.10 11.85 0.44
N SER A 7 -5.60 12.57 1.46
CA SER A 7 -5.69 14.03 1.43
C SER A 7 -4.29 14.67 1.37
N ILE A 8 -3.37 14.21 2.21
CA ILE A 8 -1.99 14.72 2.24
C ILE A 8 -1.28 14.39 0.93
N SER A 9 -1.40 13.15 0.44
CA SER A 9 -0.74 12.68 -0.78
C SER A 9 -1.16 13.50 -2.00
N HIS A 10 -2.41 13.97 -2.04
CA HIS A 10 -2.90 14.84 -3.11
C HIS A 10 -2.18 16.20 -3.14
N HIS A 11 -1.95 16.79 -1.97
CA HIS A 11 -1.27 18.09 -1.84
C HIS A 11 0.25 17.95 -2.03
N ALA A 12 0.86 16.94 -1.41
CA ALA A 12 2.29 16.70 -1.43
C ALA A 12 2.80 15.91 -2.65
N LYS A 13 1.89 15.49 -3.54
CA LYS A 13 2.20 14.82 -4.82
C LYS A 13 2.98 13.50 -4.67
N PHE A 14 2.55 12.65 -3.75
CA PHE A 14 2.99 11.26 -3.66
C PHE A 14 1.80 10.29 -3.75
N ARG A 15 2.09 9.03 -4.10
CA ARG A 15 1.11 7.97 -4.26
C ARG A 15 0.92 7.22 -2.95
N SER A 16 -0.33 7.15 -2.48
CA SER A 16 -0.72 6.34 -1.33
C SER A 16 -1.78 5.32 -1.73
N THR A 17 -1.64 4.06 -1.30
CA THR A 17 -2.66 3.02 -1.48
C THR A 17 -3.10 2.38 -0.16
N MET A 18 -4.29 1.78 -0.14
CA MET A 18 -4.79 1.02 1.00
C MET A 18 -4.64 -0.48 0.73
N ILE A 19 -4.10 -1.21 1.71
CA ILE A 19 -3.97 -2.67 1.68
C ILE A 19 -4.65 -3.26 2.92
N SER A 20 -5.83 -3.87 2.75
CA SER A 20 -6.64 -4.34 3.88
C SER A 20 -7.30 -5.70 3.65
N GLY A 21 -7.52 -6.41 4.75
CA GLY A 21 -8.39 -7.58 4.78
C GLY A 21 -9.84 -7.23 4.44
N GLY A 22 -10.61 -8.19 3.94
CA GLY A 22 -12.03 -8.03 3.59
C GLY A 22 -12.29 -7.47 2.17
N GLY A 23 -11.30 -6.86 1.52
CA GLY A 23 -11.34 -6.52 0.10
C GLY A 23 -10.91 -7.69 -0.80
N ARG A 24 -11.21 -7.59 -2.10
CA ARG A 24 -10.66 -8.53 -3.11
C ARG A 24 -9.14 -8.39 -3.19
N LEU A 25 -8.45 -9.50 -3.47
CA LEU A 25 -6.99 -9.53 -3.57
C LEU A 25 -6.51 -8.83 -4.86
N ARG A 26 -7.09 -9.18 -6.00
CA ARG A 26 -6.64 -8.72 -7.33
C ARG A 26 -6.51 -7.19 -7.49
N PRO A 27 -7.48 -6.35 -7.07
CA PRO A 27 -7.31 -4.90 -7.17
C PRO A 27 -6.16 -4.34 -6.31
N GLN A 28 -5.81 -5.04 -5.23
CA GLN A 28 -4.67 -4.69 -4.38
C GLN A 28 -3.36 -5.09 -5.06
N GLU A 29 -3.31 -6.25 -5.73
CA GLU A 29 -2.20 -6.67 -6.58
C GLU A 29 -1.97 -5.70 -7.74
N ASP A 30 -3.04 -5.33 -8.46
CA ASP A 30 -2.98 -4.35 -9.55
C ASP A 30 -2.45 -3.00 -9.05
N SER A 31 -2.85 -2.57 -7.85
CA SER A 31 -2.34 -1.34 -7.24
C SER A 31 -0.86 -1.43 -6.87
N LEU A 32 -0.43 -2.57 -6.32
CA LEU A 32 0.96 -2.84 -5.92
C LEU A 32 1.91 -3.03 -7.11
N GLY A 33 1.37 -3.36 -8.29
CA GLY A 33 2.12 -3.44 -9.55
C GLY A 33 2.54 -2.08 -10.11
N GLU A 34 2.05 -0.97 -9.56
CA GLU A 34 2.49 0.38 -9.91
C GLU A 34 3.38 1.00 -8.81
N PRO A 35 4.25 1.97 -9.14
CA PRO A 35 5.06 2.66 -8.13
C PRO A 35 4.21 3.27 -7.02
N ILE A 36 4.53 2.98 -5.75
CA ILE A 36 3.82 3.47 -4.57
C ILE A 36 4.84 4.01 -3.56
N ASP A 37 4.55 5.18 -3.00
CA ASP A 37 5.38 5.83 -2.00
C ASP A 37 4.93 5.50 -0.56
N MET A 38 3.63 5.22 -0.36
CA MET A 38 3.07 4.93 0.95
C MET A 38 1.97 3.85 0.86
N VAL A 39 2.09 2.84 1.72
CA VAL A 39 1.05 1.83 1.95
C VAL A 39 0.41 2.07 3.30
N VAL A 40 -0.93 2.10 3.35
CA VAL A 40 -1.68 2.14 4.60
C VAL A 40 -2.49 0.84 4.70
N GLY A 41 -2.28 0.05 5.74
CA GLY A 41 -2.92 -1.26 5.76
C GLY A 41 -2.94 -2.00 7.09
N THR A 42 -3.60 -3.15 7.06
CA THR A 42 -3.61 -4.10 8.18
C THR A 42 -2.37 -5.01 8.08
N PRO A 43 -1.60 -5.21 9.16
CA PRO A 43 -0.34 -5.95 9.11
C PRO A 43 -0.43 -7.32 8.43
N GLY A 44 -1.46 -8.12 8.79
CA GLY A 44 -1.63 -9.46 8.20
C GLY A 44 -1.84 -9.46 6.69
N ARG A 45 -2.52 -8.45 6.13
CA ARG A 45 -2.71 -8.34 4.68
C ARG A 45 -1.45 -7.87 3.97
N ILE A 46 -0.71 -6.92 4.57
CA ILE A 46 0.58 -6.47 4.02
C ILE A 46 1.56 -7.65 3.98
N LEU A 47 1.64 -8.42 5.07
CA LEU A 47 2.49 -9.60 5.14
C LEU A 47 2.13 -10.63 4.06
N GLN A 48 0.84 -10.89 3.85
CA GLN A 48 0.38 -11.77 2.79
C GLN A 48 0.83 -11.30 1.39
N HIS A 49 0.79 -9.99 1.10
CA HIS A 49 1.27 -9.48 -0.19
C HIS A 49 2.80 -9.57 -0.32
N ILE A 50 3.54 -9.44 0.78
CA ILE A 50 4.99 -9.65 0.81
C ILE A 50 5.32 -11.12 0.53
N GLU A 51 4.65 -12.06 1.20
CA GLU A 51 4.84 -13.51 1.00
C GLU A 51 4.47 -13.97 -0.41
N ASN A 52 3.53 -13.28 -1.06
CA ASN A 52 3.12 -13.54 -2.44
C ASN A 52 3.99 -12.80 -3.49
N ASP A 53 5.11 -12.20 -3.10
CA ASP A 53 6.01 -11.44 -3.97
C ASP A 53 5.33 -10.25 -4.70
N ASN A 54 4.22 -9.75 -4.18
CA ASN A 54 3.51 -8.59 -4.76
C ASN A 54 4.14 -7.25 -4.36
N MET A 55 5.10 -7.23 -3.43
CA MET A 55 5.66 -5.99 -2.90
C MET A 55 7.16 -6.16 -2.60
N VAL A 56 7.98 -5.29 -3.18
CA VAL A 56 9.40 -5.15 -2.85
C VAL A 56 9.57 -3.97 -1.91
N TYR A 57 10.25 -4.18 -0.78
CA TYR A 57 10.37 -3.20 0.31
C TYR A 57 11.81 -2.76 0.60
N GLY A 58 12.73 -3.00 -0.33
CA GLY A 58 14.15 -2.70 -0.15
C GLY A 58 14.47 -1.22 0.14
N ASP A 59 13.62 -0.30 -0.32
CA ASP A 59 13.80 1.15 -0.16
C ASP A 59 12.91 1.77 0.93
N ILE A 60 12.29 0.96 1.80
CA ILE A 60 11.49 1.50 2.92
C ILE A 60 12.40 2.22 3.92
N ARG A 61 12.09 3.50 4.17
CA ARG A 61 12.81 4.35 5.13
C ARG A 61 12.05 4.59 6.44
N TYR A 62 10.74 4.38 6.42
CA TYR A 62 9.84 4.69 7.55
C TYR A 62 8.76 3.61 7.65
N LEU A 63 8.45 3.16 8.87
CA LEU A 63 7.40 2.18 9.20
C LEU A 63 6.50 2.72 10.31
#